data_AF-A0A845GDQ3-F1
#
_entry.id   AF-A0A845GDQ3-F1
#
_cell.length_a   1.000
_cell.length_b   1.000
_cell.length_c   1.000
_cell.angle_alpha   90.00
_cell.angle_beta   90.00
_cell.angle_gamma   90.00
#
_symmetry.space_group_name_H-M   'P 1'
#
loop_
_entity.id
_entity.type
_entity.pdbx_description
1 polymer ?
#
loop_
_entity_poly.entity_id
_entity_poly.type
_entity_poly.pdbx_seq_one_letter_code
_entity_poly.pdbx_strand_id
1 'polypeptide(L)'
;MKPLDAPRRALSFDDNPPLSLPLRFFLSAPLFAALAAALLAWQGPDALISRWSPHTLALTHLMVLGCLSMTMIGALMQILPVVAGIAVPRAGAVGAAVHAGLCAGTLLLASAFWLEQTWLFRGAMALLLAALLLFLGACTVGMWRQ
;
A
#
# COMPACT_ATOMS: atom_id res chain seq x y z
N MET A 1 -26.12 13.52 -45.32
CA MET A 1 -25.44 12.51 -44.47
C MET A 1 -25.14 13.17 -43.13
N LYS A 2 -25.72 12.69 -42.04
CA LYS A 2 -25.42 13.16 -40.67
C LYS A 2 -24.03 12.62 -40.31
N PRO A 3 -23.07 13.44 -39.87
CA PRO A 3 -21.78 12.90 -39.43
C PRO A 3 -22.04 11.95 -38.27
N LEU A 4 -21.53 10.72 -38.38
CA LEU A 4 -21.54 9.77 -37.28
C LEU A 4 -20.61 10.33 -36.23
N ASP A 5 -21.16 10.85 -35.14
CA ASP A 5 -20.40 11.21 -33.96
C ASP A 5 -19.61 9.96 -33.53
N ALA A 6 -18.28 10.00 -33.72
CA ALA A 6 -17.41 8.97 -33.19
C ALA A 6 -17.73 8.82 -31.69
N PRO A 7 -17.78 7.59 -31.14
CA PRO A 7 -18.03 7.40 -29.72
C PRO A 7 -16.88 8.08 -28.97
N ARG A 8 -17.10 9.34 -28.57
CA ARG A 8 -16.27 10.01 -27.59
C ARG A 8 -16.46 9.21 -26.32
N ARG A 9 -15.50 8.34 -26.03
CA ARG A 9 -15.30 7.82 -24.67
C ARG A 9 -14.92 9.05 -23.85
N ALA A 10 -15.91 9.81 -23.42
CA ALA A 10 -15.73 10.95 -22.56
C ALA A 10 -15.14 10.38 -21.27
N LEU A 11 -13.84 10.54 -21.10
CA LEU A 11 -13.22 10.31 -19.80
C LEU A 11 -13.83 11.37 -18.89
N SER A 12 -14.73 10.98 -17.98
CA SER A 12 -15.27 11.90 -16.98
C SER A 12 -14.16 12.20 -15.97
N PHE A 13 -13.34 13.19 -16.30
CA PHE A 13 -12.28 13.64 -15.41
C PHE A 13 -12.84 14.24 -14.11
N ASP A 14 -14.11 14.65 -14.13
CA ASP A 14 -14.85 15.23 -13.01
C ASP A 14 -15.08 14.24 -11.86
N ASP A 15 -15.00 12.92 -12.11
CA ASP A 15 -15.19 11.87 -11.09
C ASP A 15 -13.86 11.34 -10.51
N ASN A 16 -12.72 11.95 -10.86
CA ASN A 16 -11.43 11.48 -10.36
C ASN A 16 -11.29 11.70 -8.84
N PRO A 17 -10.90 10.66 -8.08
CA PRO A 17 -10.49 10.84 -6.70
C PRO A 17 -9.37 11.89 -6.59
N PRO A 18 -9.34 12.67 -5.49
CA PRO A 18 -8.31 13.68 -5.32
C PRO A 18 -6.92 13.03 -5.33
N LEU A 19 -5.96 13.65 -6.03
CA LEU A 19 -4.58 13.14 -6.14
C LEU A 19 -3.88 13.00 -4.77
N SER A 20 -4.31 13.74 -3.75
CA SER A 20 -3.83 13.60 -2.37
C SER A 20 -4.11 12.21 -1.77
N LEU A 21 -4.98 11.42 -2.39
CA LEU A 21 -5.30 10.07 -2.00
C LEU A 21 -4.15 9.09 -2.35
N PRO A 22 -3.76 8.89 -3.64
CA PRO A 22 -2.62 8.04 -3.99
C PRO A 22 -1.27 8.63 -3.55
N LEU A 23 -1.11 9.95 -3.56
CA LEU A 23 0.20 10.58 -3.31
C LEU A 23 0.81 10.22 -1.96
N ARG A 24 0.01 10.10 -0.89
CA ARG A 24 0.53 9.70 0.43
C ARG A 24 1.20 8.32 0.41
N PHE A 25 0.66 7.40 -0.37
CA PHE A 25 1.20 6.05 -0.51
C PHE A 25 2.47 6.08 -1.37
N PHE A 26 2.43 6.82 -2.48
CA PHE A 26 3.58 6.96 -3.39
C PHE A 26 4.78 7.64 -2.72
N LEU A 27 4.55 8.62 -1.84
CA LEU A 27 5.63 9.28 -1.10
C LEU A 27 6.23 8.40 -0.01
N SER A 28 5.50 7.43 0.51
CA SER A 28 6.04 6.49 1.50
C SER A 28 6.92 5.40 0.87
N ALA A 29 6.63 4.97 -0.36
CA ALA A 29 7.44 3.98 -1.05
C ALA A 29 8.94 4.32 -1.14
N PRO A 30 9.38 5.52 -1.59
CA PRO A 30 10.80 5.86 -1.61
C PRO A 30 11.40 5.96 -0.20
N LEU A 31 10.62 6.34 0.82
CA LEU A 31 11.08 6.35 2.21
C LEU A 31 11.35 4.94 2.73
N PHE A 32 10.46 3.99 2.45
CA PHE A 32 10.68 2.58 2.80
C PHE A 32 11.83 1.96 2.01
N ALA A 33 11.99 2.32 0.73
CA ALA A 33 13.12 1.88 -0.07
C ALA A 33 14.45 2.42 0.49
N ALA A 34 14.48 3.70 0.87
CA ALA A 34 15.64 4.32 1.52
C ALA A 34 15.95 3.65 2.87
N LEU A 35 14.94 3.32 3.67
CA LEU A 35 15.11 2.59 4.93
C LEU A 35 15.68 1.18 4.70
N ALA A 36 15.18 0.45 3.69
CA ALA A 36 15.74 -0.84 3.30
C ALA A 36 17.19 -0.72 2.83
N ALA A 37 17.50 0.29 2.01
CA ALA A 37 18.86 0.54 1.55
C ALA A 37 19.81 0.89 2.72
N ALA A 38 19.36 1.72 3.68
CA ALA A 38 20.11 2.05 4.87
C ALA A 38 20.38 0.82 5.75
N LEU A 39 19.36 -0.03 5.95
CA LEU A 39 19.48 -1.28 6.70
C LEU A 39 20.49 -2.24 6.04
N LEU A 40 20.44 -2.37 4.71
CA LEU A 40 21.38 -3.19 3.95
C LEU A 40 22.79 -2.62 3.99
N ALA A 41 22.96 -1.30 3.86
CA ALA A 41 24.26 -0.65 3.96
C ALA A 41 24.87 -0.81 5.37
N TRP A 42 24.04 -0.81 6.41
CA TRP A 42 24.47 -1.00 7.79
C TRP A 42 24.90 -2.44 8.08
N GLN A 43 24.10 -3.44 7.68
CA GLN A 43 24.45 -4.85 7.92
C GLN A 43 25.45 -5.43 6.92
N GLY A 44 25.60 -4.79 5.75
CA GLY A 44 26.52 -5.23 4.72
C GLY A 44 26.14 -6.58 4.08
N PRO A 45 27.13 -7.30 3.50
CA PRO A 45 26.90 -8.56 2.79
C PRO A 45 26.27 -9.67 3.63
N ASP A 46 26.47 -9.63 4.96
CA ASP A 46 25.97 -10.65 5.88
C ASP A 46 24.44 -10.73 5.88
N ALA A 47 23.76 -9.59 5.63
CA ALA A 47 22.31 -9.54 5.48
C ALA A 47 21.78 -10.30 4.25
N LEU A 48 22.65 -10.77 3.35
CA LEU A 48 22.29 -11.46 2.12
C LEU A 48 22.83 -12.90 2.04
N ILE A 49 23.56 -13.37 3.07
CA ILE A 49 24.13 -14.73 3.09
C ILE A 49 23.03 -15.80 3.04
N SER A 50 21.95 -15.61 3.81
CA SER A 50 20.83 -16.55 3.88
C SER A 50 19.51 -15.83 3.69
N ARG A 51 18.69 -16.32 2.76
CA ARG A 51 17.31 -15.83 2.53
C ARG A 51 16.40 -15.93 3.75
N TRP A 52 16.78 -16.74 4.75
CA TRP A 52 16.03 -16.94 5.98
C TRP A 52 16.57 -16.12 7.15
N SER A 53 17.62 -15.30 6.94
CA SER A 53 18.14 -14.46 8.01
C SER A 53 17.09 -13.39 8.39
N PRO A 54 17.00 -13.01 9.67
CA PRO A 54 16.06 -11.97 10.10
C PRO A 54 16.27 -10.65 9.35
N HIS A 55 17.52 -10.29 9.06
CA HIS A 55 17.87 -9.10 8.29
C HIS A 55 17.32 -9.13 6.86
N THR A 56 17.49 -10.25 6.14
CA THR A 56 16.93 -10.40 4.78
C THR A 56 15.41 -10.34 4.80
N LEU A 57 14.78 -10.95 5.81
CA LEU A 57 13.32 -10.90 5.97
C LEU A 57 12.84 -9.48 6.28
N ALA A 58 13.53 -8.72 7.14
CA ALA A 58 13.22 -7.31 7.38
C ALA A 58 13.32 -6.48 6.10
N LEU A 59 14.41 -6.60 5.34
CA LEU A 59 14.59 -5.95 4.04
C LEU A 59 13.48 -6.28 3.05
N THR A 60 13.12 -7.57 2.97
CA THR A 60 12.05 -8.05 2.09
C THR A 60 10.72 -7.39 2.43
N HIS A 61 10.37 -7.29 3.71
CA HIS A 61 9.10 -6.70 4.11
C HIS A 61 9.08 -5.18 3.97
N LEU A 62 10.20 -4.49 4.20
CA LEU A 62 10.34 -3.07 3.87
C LEU A 62 10.08 -2.82 2.38
N MET A 63 10.62 -3.66 1.50
CA MET A 63 10.43 -3.50 0.05
C MET A 63 9.03 -3.90 -0.41
N VAL A 64 8.55 -5.08 -0.01
CA VAL A 64 7.27 -5.61 -0.48
C VAL A 64 6.11 -4.83 0.13
N LEU A 65 6.03 -4.70 1.45
CA LEU A 65 4.91 -4.02 2.08
C LEU A 65 5.06 -2.49 2.03
N GLY A 66 6.27 -2.00 2.32
CA GLY A 66 6.55 -0.56 2.40
C GLY A 66 6.63 0.13 1.03
N CYS A 67 7.02 -0.57 -0.03
CA CYS A 67 7.10 0.00 -1.39
C CYS A 67 6.02 -0.55 -2.31
N LEU A 68 6.04 -1.86 -2.60
CA LEU A 68 5.19 -2.44 -3.64
C LEU A 68 3.71 -2.42 -3.27
N SER A 69 3.34 -2.99 -2.12
CA SER A 69 1.96 -3.00 -1.63
C SER A 69 1.44 -1.58 -1.40
N MET A 70 2.27 -0.70 -0.85
CA MET A 70 1.93 0.71 -0.64
C MET A 70 1.59 1.40 -1.96
N THR A 71 2.46 1.29 -2.96
CA THR A 71 2.23 1.84 -4.31
C THR A 71 1.00 1.20 -4.96
N MET A 72 0.84 -0.11 -4.86
CA MET A 72 -0.31 -0.81 -5.45
C MET A 72 -1.64 -0.34 -4.85
N ILE A 73 -1.72 -0.21 -3.53
CA ILE A 73 -2.94 0.28 -2.85
C ILE A 73 -3.21 1.74 -3.19
N GLY A 74 -2.17 2.58 -3.22
CA GLY A 74 -2.29 3.97 -3.67
C GLY A 74 -2.84 4.06 -5.09
N ALA A 75 -2.29 3.29 -6.03
CA ALA A 75 -2.76 3.24 -7.41
C ALA A 75 -4.20 2.70 -7.53
N LEU A 76 -4.55 1.63 -6.80
CA LEU A 76 -5.91 1.08 -6.80
C LEU A 76 -6.95 2.09 -6.33
N MET A 77 -6.63 2.90 -5.32
CA MET A 77 -7.51 3.97 -4.85
C MET A 77 -7.85 5.02 -5.93
N GLN A 78 -7.00 5.18 -6.95
CA GLN A 78 -7.24 6.07 -8.08
C GLN A 78 -7.87 5.35 -9.28
N ILE A 79 -7.42 4.12 -9.57
CA ILE A 79 -7.84 3.36 -10.76
C ILE A 79 -9.23 2.73 -10.58
N LEU A 80 -9.57 2.25 -9.37
CA LEU A 80 -10.85 1.56 -9.12
C LEU A 80 -12.08 2.42 -9.49
N PRO A 81 -12.17 3.70 -9.10
CA PRO A 81 -13.31 4.54 -9.48
C PRO A 81 -13.35 4.82 -10.98
N VAL A 82 -12.19 5.06 -11.60
CA VAL A 82 -12.09 5.50 -13.01
C VAL A 82 -12.32 4.36 -14.00
N VAL A 83 -11.73 3.19 -13.74
CA VAL A 83 -11.74 2.07 -14.69
C VAL A 83 -12.87 1.10 -14.40
N ALA A 84 -13.17 0.85 -13.13
CA ALA A 84 -14.15 -0.15 -12.72
C ALA A 84 -15.45 0.45 -12.17
N GLY A 85 -15.57 1.78 -12.07
CA GLY A 85 -16.73 2.44 -11.45
C GLY A 85 -16.81 2.26 -9.92
N ILE A 86 -15.82 1.61 -9.31
CA ILE A 86 -15.83 1.26 -7.88
C ILE A 86 -15.39 2.44 -7.02
N ALA A 87 -16.38 3.16 -6.48
CA ALA A 87 -16.15 4.22 -5.52
C ALA A 87 -15.98 3.65 -4.09
N VAL A 88 -14.77 3.78 -3.54
CA VAL A 88 -14.48 3.39 -2.15
C VAL A 88 -15.21 4.34 -1.18
N PRO A 89 -16.06 3.84 -0.26
CA PRO A 89 -16.79 4.69 0.67
C PRO A 89 -15.82 5.40 1.61
N ARG A 90 -16.02 6.72 1.79
CA ARG A 90 -15.15 7.57 2.65
C ARG A 90 -13.66 7.40 2.31
N ALA A 91 -13.34 7.35 1.01
CA ALA A 91 -12.00 7.05 0.49
C ALA A 91 -10.86 7.78 1.23
N GLY A 92 -11.03 9.07 1.57
CA GLY A 92 -10.05 9.85 2.33
C GLY A 92 -9.69 9.26 3.70
N ALA A 93 -10.71 8.86 4.48
CA ALA A 93 -10.53 8.31 5.82
C ALA A 93 -10.05 6.86 5.78
N VAL A 94 -10.62 6.04 4.89
CA VAL A 94 -10.16 4.65 4.67
C VAL A 94 -8.71 4.66 4.21
N GLY A 95 -8.37 5.47 3.20
CA GLY A 95 -7.00 5.61 2.71
C GLY A 95 -6.02 6.09 3.78
N ALA A 96 -6.41 7.02 4.65
CA ALA A 96 -5.57 7.44 5.78
C ALA A 96 -5.32 6.29 6.77
N ALA A 97 -6.38 5.58 7.17
CA ALA A 97 -6.27 4.47 8.12
C ALA A 97 -5.45 3.30 7.56
N VAL A 98 -5.69 2.92 6.30
CA VAL A 98 -4.95 1.88 5.60
C VAL A 98 -3.48 2.27 5.47
N HIS A 99 -3.19 3.50 5.05
CA HIS A 99 -1.82 4.00 4.93
C HIS A 99 -1.08 3.97 6.27
N ALA A 100 -1.70 4.48 7.34
CA ALA A 100 -1.11 4.48 8.67
C ALA A 100 -0.87 3.06 9.20
N GLY A 101 -1.85 2.16 9.02
CA GLY A 101 -1.73 0.76 9.44
C GLY A 101 -0.66 -0.01 8.67
N LEU A 102 -0.52 0.23 7.36
CA LEU A 102 0.56 -0.34 6.57
C LEU A 102 1.93 0.20 6.99
N CYS A 103 2.07 1.53 7.14
CA CYS A 103 3.34 2.12 7.55
C CYS A 103 3.77 1.60 8.93
N ALA A 104 2.88 1.67 9.92
CA ALA A 104 3.16 1.22 11.28
C ALA A 104 3.41 -0.29 11.33
N GLY A 105 2.57 -1.08 10.65
CA GLY A 105 2.70 -2.53 10.60
C GLY A 105 3.98 -3.00 9.93
N THR A 106 4.41 -2.37 8.83
CA THR A 106 5.66 -2.69 8.14
C THR A 106 6.89 -2.33 8.98
N LEU A 107 6.91 -1.14 9.60
CA LEU A 107 8.01 -0.74 10.49
C LEU A 107 8.09 -1.67 11.72
N LEU A 108 6.94 -2.04 12.27
CA LEU A 108 6.86 -2.95 13.41
C LEU A 108 7.31 -4.36 13.03
N LEU A 109 6.97 -4.84 11.84
CA LEU A 109 7.42 -6.15 11.34
C LEU A 109 8.93 -6.18 11.09
N ALA A 110 9.48 -5.13 10.46
CA ALA A 110 10.92 -5.02 10.27
C ALA A 110 11.66 -4.98 11.62
N SER A 111 11.13 -4.23 12.58
CA SER A 111 11.63 -4.20 13.97
C SER A 111 11.50 -5.55 14.67
N ALA A 112 10.43 -6.31 14.40
CA ALA A 112 10.21 -7.64 14.97
C ALA A 112 11.27 -8.64 14.50
N PHE A 113 11.64 -8.60 13.23
CA PHE A 113 12.75 -9.40 12.72
C PHE A 113 14.10 -8.95 13.30
N TRP A 114 14.33 -7.64 13.42
CA TRP A 114 15.58 -7.12 13.97
C TRP A 114 15.78 -7.48 15.45
N LEU A 115 14.73 -7.36 16.26
CA LEU A 115 14.79 -7.58 17.71
C LEU A 115 14.43 -9.01 18.13
N GLU A 116 13.92 -9.82 17.21
CA GLU A 116 13.47 -11.20 17.42
C GLU A 116 12.43 -11.37 18.55
N GLN A 117 11.56 -10.37 18.76
CA GLN A 117 10.56 -10.41 19.84
C GLN A 117 9.17 -10.80 19.33
N THR A 118 8.61 -11.89 19.89
CA THR A 118 7.32 -12.47 19.49
C THR A 118 6.14 -11.50 19.59
N TRP A 119 6.13 -10.59 20.56
CA TRP A 119 5.03 -9.62 20.72
C TRP A 119 5.00 -8.57 19.62
N LEU A 120 6.16 -8.18 19.07
CA LEU A 120 6.25 -7.28 17.92
C LEU A 120 5.62 -7.93 16.68
N PHE A 121 5.88 -9.23 16.44
CA PHE A 121 5.23 -9.97 15.35
C PHE A 121 3.70 -9.97 15.47
N ARG A 122 3.17 -10.17 16.68
CA ARG A 122 1.72 -10.15 16.93
C ARG A 122 1.12 -8.77 16.65
N GLY A 123 1.78 -7.71 17.11
CA GLY A 123 1.37 -6.33 16.83
C GLY A 123 1.41 -6.00 15.34
N ALA A 124 2.48 -6.40 14.65
CA ALA A 124 2.64 -6.20 13.21
C ALA A 124 1.54 -6.94 12.43
N MET A 125 1.28 -8.20 12.78
CA MET A 125 0.22 -9.01 12.19
C MET A 125 -1.14 -8.35 12.37
N ALA A 126 -1.47 -7.89 13.57
CA ALA A 126 -2.73 -7.22 13.85
C ALA A 126 -2.91 -5.94 13.02
N LEU A 127 -1.90 -5.09 12.95
CA LEU A 127 -1.94 -3.84 12.18
C LEU A 127 -2.06 -4.09 10.67
N LEU A 128 -1.23 -4.99 10.13
CA LEU A 128 -1.22 -5.30 8.69
C LEU A 128 -2.53 -5.95 8.25
N LEU A 129 -3.02 -6.94 9.00
CA LEU A 129 -4.31 -7.57 8.70
C LEU A 129 -5.45 -6.58 8.81
N ALA A 130 -5.49 -5.76 9.86
CA ALA A 130 -6.55 -4.75 10.01
C ALA A 130 -6.55 -3.76 8.84
N ALA A 131 -5.38 -3.27 8.41
CA ALA A 131 -5.26 -2.36 7.27
C ALA A 131 -5.72 -3.01 5.95
N LEU A 132 -5.25 -4.22 5.66
CA LEU A 132 -5.61 -4.93 4.42
C LEU A 132 -7.08 -5.33 4.40
N LEU A 133 -7.63 -5.84 5.50
CA LEU A 133 -9.05 -6.19 5.61
C LEU A 133 -9.95 -4.96 5.53
N LEU A 134 -9.53 -3.83 6.12
CA LEU A 134 -10.25 -2.57 5.97
C LEU A 134 -10.30 -2.12 4.50
N PHE A 135 -9.17 -2.19 3.79
CA PHE A 135 -9.12 -1.84 2.37
C PHE A 135 -10.02 -2.75 1.53
N LEU A 136 -9.89 -4.07 1.71
CA LEU A 136 -10.69 -5.06 0.98
C LEU A 136 -12.18 -4.90 1.30
N GLY A 137 -12.54 -4.75 2.57
CA GLY A 137 -13.92 -4.52 3.00
C GLY A 137 -14.51 -3.22 2.46
N ALA A 138 -13.73 -2.16 2.37
CA ALA A 138 -14.19 -0.91 1.75
C ALA A 138 -14.40 -1.08 0.24
N CYS A 139 -13.52 -1.84 -0.44
CA CYS A 139 -13.69 -2.15 -1.86
C CYS A 139 -14.94 -3.01 -2.10
N THR A 140 -15.18 -4.05 -1.31
CA THR A 140 -16.37 -4.91 -1.45
C THR A 140 -17.66 -4.13 -1.21
N VAL A 141 -17.69 -3.26 -0.21
CA VAL A 141 -18.84 -2.35 0.01
C VAL A 141 -19.02 -1.39 -1.17
N GLY A 142 -17.93 -0.85 -1.73
CA GLY A 142 -17.99 -0.02 -2.94
C GLY A 142 -18.53 -0.78 -4.16
N MET A 143 -18.17 -2.07 -4.30
CA MET A 143 -18.70 -2.95 -5.33
C MET A 143 -20.19 -3.22 -5.18
N TRP A 144 -20.68 -3.45 -3.95
CA TRP A 144 -22.10 -3.73 -3.71
C TRP A 144 -23.02 -2.50 -3.81
N ARG A 145 -22.47 -1.29 -3.82
CA ARG A 145 -23.23 -0.04 -3.90
C ARG A 145 -23.40 0.51 -5.32
N GLN A 146 -22.74 -0.10 -6.30
CA GLN A 146 -22.93 0.18 -7.72
C GLN A 146 -24.11 -0.63 -8.26
#